data_AF-A0A382RNB7-F1
#
_entry.id   AF-A0A382RNB7-F1
#
_cell.length_a   1.000
_cell.length_b   1.000
_cell.length_c   1.000
_cell.angle_alpha   90.00
_cell.angle_beta   90.00
_cell.angle_gamma   90.00
#
_symmetry.space_group_name_H-M   'P 1'
#
loop_
_entity.id
_entity.type
_entity.pdbx_description
1 polymer ?
#
loop_
_entity_poly.entity_id
_entity_poly.type
_entity_poly.pdbx_seq_one_letter_code
_entity_poly.pdbx_strand_id
1 'polypeptide(L)' 'MAVQFGGIRAVDNVSFHVKEGEVFTIIGPNGAGKTTIFNLISRIYESTAGVIIFEGKDIAKCPA' A
#
# COMPACT_ATOMS: atom_id res chain seq x y z
N MET A 1 -0.17 3.36 -5.98
CA MET A 1 -1.22 3.46 -4.94
C MET A 1 -1.09 4.78 -4.20
N ALA A 2 -2.19 5.30 -3.66
CA ALA A 2 -2.22 6.52 -2.85
C ALA A 2 -3.31 6.47 -1.76
N VAL A 3 -3.08 7.19 -0.65
CA VAL A 3 -4.05 7.38 0.43
C VAL A 3 -3.89 8.75 1.08
N GLN A 4 -5.02 9.35 1.45
CA GLN A 4 -5.10 10.67 2.08
C GLN A 4 -5.89 10.61 3.39
N PHE A 5 -5.41 11.29 4.42
CA PHE A 5 -6.10 11.43 5.71
C PHE A 5 -6.22 12.91 6.07
N GLY A 6 -7.45 13.40 6.28
CA GLY A 6 -7.67 14.78 6.75
C GLY A 6 -6.98 15.86 5.91
N GLY A 7 -6.87 15.67 4.60
CA GLY A 7 -6.17 16.60 3.70
C GLY A 7 -4.69 16.28 3.46
N ILE A 8 -4.06 15.41 4.27
CA ILE A 8 -2.64 15.05 4.13
C ILE A 8 -2.50 13.78 3.30
N ARG A 9 -1.70 13.82 2.22
CA ARG A 9 -1.36 12.62 1.44
C ARG A 9 -0.29 11.82 2.18
N ALA A 10 -0.70 10.74 2.84
CA ALA A 10 0.23 9.89 3.59
C ALA A 10 1.02 8.93 2.69
N VAL A 11 0.42 8.53 1.56
CA VAL A 11 1.10 7.84 0.47
C VAL A 11 0.64 8.50 -0.82
N ASP A 12 1.58 8.95 -1.66
CA ASP A 12 1.28 9.60 -2.93
C ASP A 12 2.03 8.90 -4.07
N ASN A 13 1.28 8.37 -5.03
CA ASN A 13 1.77 7.71 -6.24
C ASN A 13 2.91 6.69 -6.03
N VAL A 14 2.84 5.86 -4.98
CA VAL A 14 3.85 4.83 -4.71
C VAL A 14 3.57 3.58 -5.55
N SER A 15 4.57 3.08 -6.26
CA SER A 15 4.48 1.88 -7.09
C SER A 15 5.73 1.02 -6.92
N PHE A 16 5.55 -0.26 -6.64
CA PHE A 16 6.61 -1.25 -6.56
C PHE A 16 6.02 -2.64 -6.83
N HIS A 17 6.89 -3.61 -7.10
CA HIS A 17 6.55 -5.01 -7.29
C HIS A 17 7.48 -5.86 -6.43
N VAL A 18 6.93 -6.84 -5.72
CA VAL A 18 7.68 -7.81 -4.92
C VAL A 18 7.43 -9.20 -5.48
N LYS A 19 8.49 -9.93 -5.79
CA LYS A 19 8.40 -11.31 -6.29
C LYS A 19 8.16 -12.28 -5.15
N GLU A 20 7.59 -13.43 -5.47
CA GLU A 20 7.48 -14.53 -4.52
C GLU A 20 8.88 -14.93 -4.00
N GLY A 21 9.02 -15.04 -2.68
CA GLY A 21 10.29 -15.33 -2.01
C GLY A 21 11.27 -14.16 -1.91
N GLU A 22 10.93 -12.97 -2.40
CA GLU A 22 11.81 -11.80 -2.32
C GLU A 22 11.78 -11.15 -0.93
N VAL A 23 12.96 -10.83 -0.39
CA VAL A 23 13.09 -10.00 0.81
C VAL A 23 13.08 -8.53 0.41
N PHE A 24 11.93 -7.88 0.54
CA PHE A 24 11.74 -6.47 0.25
C PHE A 24 11.65 -5.64 1.54
N THR A 25 12.31 -4.48 1.60
CA THR A 25 12.30 -3.60 2.77
C THR A 25 11.93 -2.16 2.39
N ILE A 26 11.09 -1.53 3.22
CA ILE A 26 10.75 -0.11 3.11
C ILE A 26 11.46 0.64 4.23
N ILE A 27 12.36 1.58 3.89
CA ILE A 27 13.14 2.37 4.84
C ILE A 27 12.80 3.86 4.67
N GLY A 28 12.73 4.58 5.78
CA GLY A 28 12.46 6.01 5.80
C GLY A 28 12.25 6.53 7.22
N PRO A 29 12.21 7.86 7.43
CA PRO A 29 11.99 8.45 8.75
C PRO A 29 10.59 8.18 9.30
N ASN A 30 10.36 8.51 10.58
CA ASN A 30 9.03 8.46 11.18
C ASN A 30 8.08 9.41 10.43
N GLY A 31 6.85 8.96 10.19
CA GLY A 31 5.86 9.72 9.41
C GLY A 31 5.99 9.57 7.88
N ALA A 32 6.99 8.88 7.36
CA ALA A 32 7.17 8.69 5.90
C ALA A 32 6.13 7.76 5.22
N GLY A 33 5.08 7.34 5.92
CA GLY A 33 4.02 6.49 5.34
C GLY A 33 4.31 4.98 5.33
N LYS A 34 5.39 4.50 5.96
CA LYS A 34 5.75 3.06 5.98
C LYS A 34 4.63 2.16 6.51
N THR A 35 4.15 2.43 7.74
CA THR A 35 3.03 1.69 8.35
C THR A 35 1.76 1.83 7.52
N THR A 36 1.54 3.00 6.91
CA THR A 36 0.40 3.23 6.02
C THR A 36 0.43 2.30 4.79
N ILE A 37 1.60 2.11 4.17
CA ILE A 37 1.75 1.16 3.05
C ILE A 37 1.40 -0.26 3.49
N PHE A 38 1.90 -0.71 4.64
CA PHE A 38 1.55 -2.03 5.17
C PHE A 38 0.05 -2.17 5.45
N ASN A 39 -0.58 -1.14 6.02
CA ASN A 39 -2.02 -1.12 6.27
C ASN A 39 -2.86 -1.14 4.97
N LEU A 40 -2.36 -0.55 3.89
CA LEU A 40 -2.99 -0.64 2.57
C LEU A 40 -2.89 -2.06 2.00
N ILE A 41 -1.73 -2.70 2.12
CA ILE A 41 -1.51 -4.09 1.66
C ILE A 41 -2.37 -5.07 2.48
N SER A 42 -2.45 -4.89 3.79
CA SER A 42 -3.25 -5.73 4.69
C SER A 42 -4.74 -5.38 4.71
N ARG A 43 -5.17 -4.39 3.91
CA ARG A 43 -6.54 -3.86 3.86
C ARG A 43 -7.12 -3.36 5.19
N ILE A 44 -6.26 -2.92 6.10
CA ILE A 44 -6.70 -2.11 7.25
C ILE A 44 -7.24 -0.76 6.74
N TYR A 45 -6.67 -0.26 5.64
CA TYR A 45 -7.18 0.90 4.91
C TYR A 45 -7.37 0.57 3.44
N GLU A 46 -8.37 1.20 2.81
CA GLU A 46 -8.53 1.15 1.36
C GLU A 46 -7.72 2.25 0.68
N SER A 47 -7.13 1.92 -0.47
CA SER A 47 -6.41 2.90 -1.27
C SER A 47 -7.39 3.82 -1.97
N THR A 48 -7.20 5.13 -1.83
CA THR A 48 -8.03 6.14 -2.51
C THR A 48 -7.77 6.22 -4.01
N ALA A 49 -6.61 5.73 -4.48
CA ALA A 49 -6.26 5.68 -5.90
C ALA A 49 -5.16 4.65 -6.20
N GLY A 50 -5.21 4.08 -7.41
CA GLY A 50 -4.31 3.00 -7.83
C GLY A 50 -4.83 1.62 -7.43
N VAL A 51 -4.04 0.59 -7.73
CA VAL A 51 -4.43 -0.81 -7.53
C VAL A 51 -3.33 -1.52 -6.75
N ILE A 52 -3.73 -2.45 -5.88
CA ILE A 52 -2.82 -3.36 -5.19
C ILE A 52 -3.19 -4.78 -5.63
N ILE A 53 -2.22 -5.47 -6.21
CA ILE A 53 -2.40 -6.81 -6.76
C ILE A 53 -1.63 -7.80 -5.87
N PHE A 54 -2.34 -8.80 -5.36
CA PHE A 54 -1.75 -9.91 -4.60
C PHE A 54 -2.17 -11.23 -5.25
N GLU A 55 -1.20 -12.10 -5.53
CA GLU A 55 -1.43 -13.38 -6.23
C GLU A 55 -2.24 -13.23 -7.53
N GLY A 56 -1.94 -12.18 -8.30
CA GLY A 56 -2.64 -11.89 -9.56
C GLY A 56 -4.06 -11.35 -9.41
N LYS A 57 -4.53 -11.09 -8.18
CA LYS A 57 -5.87 -10.58 -7.90
C LYS A 57 -5.81 -9.17 -7.33
N ASP A 58 -6.70 -8.31 -7.82
CA ASP A 58 -6.93 -7.01 -7.21
C ASP A 58 -7.56 -7.21 -5.83
N ILE A 59 -6.83 -6.80 -4.80
CA ILE A 59 -7.25 -7.05 -3.44
C ILE A 59 -8.53 -6.26 -3.10
N ALA A 60 -8.79 -5.09 -3.72
CA ALA A 60 -10.03 -4.36 -3.48
C ALA A 60 -11.30 -5.10 -3.94
N LYS A 61 -11.16 -6.14 -4.78
CA LYS A 61 -12.28 -6.89 -5.38
C LYS A 61 -12.46 -8.29 -4.79
N CYS A 62 -11.57 -8.71 -3.91
CA CYS A 62 -11.69 -9.99 -3.22
C CYS A 62 -12.44 -9.81 -1.90
N PRO A 63 -13.24 -10.79 -1.44
CA PRO A 63 -13.76 -10.81 -0.08
C PRO A 63 -12.64 -10.59 0.93
N ALA A 64 -12.93 -9.86 2.01
CA ALA A 64 -12.02 -9.70 3.15
C ALA A 64 -11.97 -10.98 3.98
#